data_AF-A0A7W1TD47-F1
#
_entry.id   AF-A0A7W1TD47-F1
#
_cell.length_a   1.000
_cell.length_b   1.000
_cell.length_c   1.000
_cell.angle_alpha   90.00
_cell.angle_beta   90.00
_cell.angle_gamma   90.00
#
_symmetry.space_group_name_H-M   'P 1'
#
loop_
_entity.id
_entity.type
_entity.pdbx_description
1 polymer ?
#
loop_
_entity_poly.entity_id
_entity_poly.type
_entity_poly.pdbx_seq_one_letter_code
_entity_poly.pdbx_strand_id
1 'polypeptide(L)'
;MVERVTGQGLSSSILADNQRTLARLATYQLELSSSKRINVVSDDPVGARQAMRYRAQTLETGKYLDNIDKSTAFMNASDSAMGQMSQVMDSIKALAVQGANGSQDAAGRQSLAQSATSLLGQLVDLGNTVHDGRYIFAGTATGTPPFALSSDGSAVTYAGNLDSFSVQVGPSTSVPVNQNGFSLFMGTTNVFASVIQLRDALTANDPGRITGLITDLDTAHGQVNNVQGALGGQEQRLQLAQNQLTTTKTNLGDLLSRTEDVDFPAVISQMQLAQTALQAGLQAGAKVMKPTLMDYL
;
A
#
# COMPACT_ATOMS: atom_id res chain seq x y z
N MET A 1 13.30 70.31 -18.51
CA MET A 1 14.72 70.03 -18.18
C MET A 1 15.07 68.70 -18.85
N VAL A 2 15.91 68.74 -19.88
CA VAL A 2 16.41 67.52 -20.56
C VAL A 2 17.72 67.15 -19.87
N GLU A 3 17.78 66.02 -19.18
CA GLU A 3 19.04 65.53 -18.60
C GLU A 3 20.06 65.28 -19.73
N ARG A 4 21.30 65.76 -19.54
CA ARG A 4 22.40 65.49 -20.46
C ARG A 4 22.77 64.02 -20.39
N VAL A 5 22.34 63.23 -21.37
CA VAL A 5 22.86 61.88 -21.59
C VAL A 5 24.32 62.00 -22.04
N THR A 6 25.27 61.67 -21.16
CA THR A 6 26.70 61.63 -21.49
C THR A 6 27.06 60.27 -22.14
N GLY A 7 28.05 60.25 -23.04
CA GLY A 7 28.49 58.99 -23.68
C GLY A 7 28.93 57.91 -22.68
N GLN A 8 29.46 58.30 -21.52
CA GLN A 8 29.74 57.41 -20.40
C GLN A 8 28.48 56.83 -19.77
N GLY A 9 27.44 57.65 -19.54
CA GLY A 9 26.15 57.18 -19.01
C GLY A 9 25.44 56.19 -19.95
N LEU A 10 25.50 56.45 -21.26
CA LEU A 10 24.93 55.57 -22.28
C LEU A 10 25.68 54.23 -22.36
N SER A 11 27.01 54.25 -22.32
CA SER A 11 27.85 53.03 -22.28
C SER A 11 27.58 52.19 -21.03
N SER A 12 27.50 52.81 -19.85
CA SER A 12 27.17 52.10 -18.60
C SER A 12 25.77 51.50 -18.61
N SER A 13 24.79 52.18 -19.22
CA SER A 13 23.43 51.65 -19.35
C SER A 13 23.41 50.39 -20.23
N ILE A 14 24.08 50.43 -21.39
CA ILE A 14 24.14 49.30 -22.32
C ILE A 14 24.82 48.08 -21.68
N LEU A 15 25.91 48.29 -20.93
CA LEU A 15 26.59 47.21 -20.20
C LEU A 15 25.67 46.60 -19.12
N ALA A 16 24.98 47.43 -18.34
CA ALA A 16 24.03 46.98 -17.35
C ALA A 16 22.86 46.18 -17.98
N ASP A 17 22.34 46.63 -19.12
CA ASP A 17 21.25 45.96 -19.84
C ASP A 17 21.70 44.63 -20.47
N ASN A 18 22.91 44.58 -21.04
CA ASN A 18 23.50 43.33 -21.52
C ASN A 18 23.69 42.33 -20.38
N GLN A 19 24.16 42.79 -19.21
CA GLN A 19 24.36 41.93 -18.05
C GLN A 19 23.02 41.40 -17.48
N ARG A 20 21.97 42.24 -17.45
CA ARG A 20 20.61 41.80 -17.13
C ARG A 20 20.07 40.78 -18.13
N THR A 21 20.38 40.93 -19.41
CA THR A 21 19.93 40.00 -20.47
C THR A 21 20.65 38.65 -20.37
N LEU A 22 21.96 38.66 -20.09
CA LEU A 22 22.73 37.45 -19.81
C LEU A 22 22.19 36.69 -18.59
N ALA A 23 21.83 37.40 -17.53
CA ALA A 23 21.21 36.78 -16.34
C ALA A 23 19.88 36.09 -16.68
N ARG A 24 19.00 36.74 -17.47
CA ARG A 24 17.74 36.11 -17.93
C ARG A 24 17.98 34.89 -18.80
N LEU A 25 18.96 34.93 -19.70
CA LEU A 25 19.33 33.77 -20.52
C LEU A 25 19.77 32.59 -19.67
N ALA A 26 20.59 32.83 -18.64
CA ALA A 26 21.00 31.78 -17.70
C ALA A 26 19.79 31.18 -16.96
N THR A 27 18.83 32.01 -16.55
CA THR A 27 17.58 31.53 -15.94
C THR A 27 16.77 30.65 -16.90
N TYR A 28 16.52 31.09 -18.13
CA TYR A 28 15.77 30.28 -19.11
C TYR A 28 16.47 28.97 -19.44
N GLN A 29 17.81 28.97 -19.56
CA GLN A 29 18.59 27.75 -19.74
C GLN A 29 18.45 26.80 -18.55
N LEU A 30 18.46 27.34 -17.32
CA LEU A 30 18.25 26.56 -16.12
C LEU A 30 16.84 25.96 -16.09
N GLU A 31 15.81 26.73 -16.39
CA GLU A 31 14.42 26.26 -16.44
C GLU A 31 14.22 25.15 -17.49
N LEU A 32 14.84 25.27 -18.67
CA LEU A 32 14.80 24.25 -19.70
C LEU A 32 15.56 22.98 -19.30
N SER A 33 16.74 23.12 -18.68
CA SER A 33 17.56 21.97 -18.28
C SER A 33 16.98 21.21 -17.07
N SER A 34 16.37 21.93 -16.12
CA SER A 34 15.73 21.38 -14.93
C SER A 34 14.28 20.92 -15.16
N SER A 35 13.68 21.36 -16.27
CA SER A 35 12.24 21.27 -16.55
C SER A 35 11.35 21.97 -15.51
N LYS A 36 11.93 22.82 -14.66
CA LYS A 36 11.24 23.50 -13.57
C LYS A 36 11.32 25.00 -13.72
N ARG A 37 10.19 25.67 -13.59
CA ARG A 37 10.09 27.12 -13.43
C ARG A 37 10.62 27.58 -12.08
N ILE A 38 10.42 26.79 -11.02
CA ILE A 38 10.89 27.11 -9.66
C ILE A 38 12.12 26.26 -9.33
N ASN A 39 13.30 26.84 -9.45
CA ASN A 39 14.57 26.15 -9.15
C ASN A 39 15.06 26.45 -7.75
N VAL A 40 14.93 27.71 -7.32
CA VAL A 40 15.25 28.17 -5.97
C VAL A 40 14.07 28.92 -5.36
N VAL A 41 14.02 28.98 -4.04
CA VAL A 41 12.91 29.63 -3.31
C VAL A 41 12.81 31.13 -3.64
N SER A 42 13.92 31.76 -4.03
CA SER A 42 13.93 33.17 -4.45
C SER A 42 13.21 33.44 -5.77
N ASP A 43 13.02 32.43 -6.64
CA ASP A 43 12.36 32.62 -7.93
C ASP A 43 10.85 32.91 -7.74
N ASP A 44 10.21 32.16 -6.86
CA ASP A 44 8.81 32.30 -6.48
C ASP A 44 8.59 31.75 -5.07
N PRO A 45 8.73 32.57 -4.00
CA PRO A 45 8.60 32.09 -2.62
C PRO A 45 7.21 31.50 -2.30
N VAL A 46 6.16 31.97 -2.98
CA VAL A 46 4.79 31.49 -2.77
C VAL A 46 4.60 30.15 -3.46
N GLY A 47 4.96 30.06 -4.74
CA GLY A 47 4.95 28.82 -5.51
C GLY A 47 5.85 27.75 -4.91
N ALA A 48 7.05 28.12 -4.44
CA ALA A 48 7.98 27.19 -3.79
C ALA A 48 7.39 26.57 -2.53
N ARG A 49 6.75 27.36 -1.65
CA ARG A 49 6.06 26.82 -0.46
C ARG A 49 4.91 25.90 -0.85
N GLN A 50 4.16 26.27 -1.87
CA GLN A 50 3.01 25.50 -2.35
C GLN A 50 3.45 24.15 -2.96
N ALA A 51 4.49 24.16 -3.79
CA ALA A 51 5.11 22.97 -4.36
C ALA A 51 5.69 22.05 -3.26
N MET A 52 6.37 22.61 -2.27
CA MET A 52 6.87 21.85 -1.12
C MET A 52 5.74 21.17 -0.35
N ARG A 53 4.62 21.85 -0.14
CA ARG A 53 3.43 21.26 0.50
C ARG A 53 2.86 20.11 -0.31
N TYR A 54 2.68 20.29 -1.62
CA TYR A 54 2.17 19.22 -2.49
C TYR A 54 3.12 18.02 -2.54
N ARG A 55 4.44 18.24 -2.64
CA ARG A 55 5.44 17.15 -2.55
C ARG A 55 5.33 16.36 -1.25
N ALA A 56 5.23 17.06 -0.11
CA ALA A 56 5.07 16.41 1.18
C ALA A 56 3.80 15.55 1.24
N GLN A 57 2.67 16.08 0.76
CA GLN A 57 1.40 15.35 0.70
C GLN A 57 1.45 14.15 -0.28
N THR A 58 2.13 14.28 -1.41
CA THR A 58 2.33 13.19 -2.37
C THR A 58 3.17 12.06 -1.77
N LEU A 59 4.24 12.40 -1.04
CA LEU A 59 5.08 11.44 -0.33
C LEU A 59 4.30 10.72 0.79
N GLU A 60 3.50 11.46 1.55
CA GLU A 60 2.66 10.91 2.61
C GLU A 60 1.59 9.95 2.04
N THR A 61 0.90 10.38 0.98
CA THR A 61 -0.06 9.54 0.24
C THR A 61 0.59 8.28 -0.31
N GLY A 62 1.84 8.40 -0.81
CA GLY A 62 2.63 7.26 -1.24
C GLY A 62 2.84 6.22 -0.13
N LYS A 63 3.18 6.65 1.08
CA LYS A 63 3.33 5.75 2.23
C LYS A 63 2.03 5.04 2.58
N TYR A 64 0.88 5.73 2.50
CA TYR A 64 -0.41 5.09 2.73
C TYR A 64 -0.73 4.03 1.67
N LEU A 65 -0.40 4.27 0.40
CA LEU A 65 -0.55 3.26 -0.65
C LEU A 65 0.35 2.04 -0.40
N ASP A 66 1.64 2.25 -0.10
CA ASP A 66 2.57 1.14 0.21
C ASP A 66 2.09 0.31 1.41
N ASN A 67 1.53 0.97 2.41
CA ASN A 67 0.92 0.34 3.58
C ASN A 67 -0.32 -0.49 3.20
N ILE A 68 -1.20 0.04 2.34
CA ILE A 68 -2.37 -0.68 1.83
C ILE A 68 -1.92 -1.90 1.03
N ASP A 69 -0.95 -1.77 0.13
CA ASP A 69 -0.50 -2.88 -0.73
C ASP A 69 0.03 -4.05 0.10
N LYS A 70 0.85 -3.76 1.13
CA LYS A 70 1.32 -4.78 2.09
C LYS A 70 0.18 -5.40 2.89
N SER A 71 -0.79 -4.59 3.29
CA SER A 71 -1.95 -5.07 4.04
C SER A 71 -2.82 -5.97 3.18
N THR A 72 -3.06 -5.62 1.92
CA THR A 72 -3.80 -6.41 0.95
C THR A 72 -3.11 -7.76 0.68
N ALA A 73 -1.78 -7.78 0.53
CA ALA A 73 -1.05 -9.04 0.38
C ALA A 73 -1.23 -9.97 1.59
N PHE A 74 -1.15 -9.43 2.80
CA PHE A 74 -1.38 -10.16 4.05
C PHE A 74 -2.83 -10.66 4.18
N MET A 75 -3.82 -9.82 3.84
CA MET A 75 -5.24 -10.18 3.87
C MET A 75 -5.55 -11.28 2.85
N ASN A 76 -5.07 -11.16 1.62
CA ASN A 76 -5.25 -12.20 0.59
C ASN A 76 -4.67 -13.56 1.01
N ALA A 77 -3.52 -13.57 1.69
CA ALA A 77 -2.94 -14.80 2.24
C ALA A 77 -3.85 -15.40 3.34
N SER A 78 -4.44 -14.55 4.16
CA SER A 78 -5.39 -14.95 5.21
C SER A 78 -6.70 -15.47 4.62
N ASP A 79 -7.26 -14.79 3.62
CA ASP A 79 -8.48 -15.22 2.92
C ASP A 79 -8.26 -16.57 2.21
N SER A 80 -7.14 -16.73 1.51
CA SER A 80 -6.80 -18.00 0.84
C SER A 80 -6.70 -19.16 1.84
N ALA A 81 -6.04 -18.94 2.98
CA ALA A 81 -5.95 -19.95 4.03
C ALA A 81 -7.33 -20.29 4.62
N MET A 82 -8.17 -19.30 4.88
CA MET A 82 -9.54 -19.52 5.37
C MET A 82 -10.43 -20.23 4.35
N GLY A 83 -10.28 -19.93 3.05
CA GLY A 83 -10.97 -20.64 1.98
C GLY A 83 -10.59 -22.12 1.92
N GLN A 84 -9.30 -22.44 2.10
CA GLN A 84 -8.83 -23.83 2.21
C GLN A 84 -9.35 -24.50 3.48
N MET A 85 -9.38 -23.80 4.62
CA MET A 85 -9.97 -24.32 5.87
C MET A 85 -11.45 -24.65 5.69
N SER A 86 -12.21 -23.80 4.99
CA SER A 86 -13.63 -24.02 4.72
C SER A 86 -13.86 -25.30 3.91
N GLN A 87 -13.04 -25.55 2.88
CA GLN A 87 -13.07 -26.79 2.09
C GLN A 87 -12.71 -28.04 2.92
N VAL A 88 -11.74 -27.92 3.84
CA VAL A 88 -11.40 -29.01 4.76
C VAL A 88 -12.55 -29.29 5.72
N MET A 89 -13.22 -28.25 6.24
CA MET A 89 -14.40 -28.40 7.09
C MET A 89 -15.58 -29.04 6.36
N ASP A 90 -15.81 -28.71 5.09
CA ASP A 90 -16.80 -29.39 4.24
C ASP A 90 -16.50 -30.89 4.12
N SER A 91 -15.23 -31.24 3.92
CA SER A 91 -14.79 -32.63 3.84
C SER A 91 -14.99 -33.37 5.16
N ILE A 92 -14.70 -32.74 6.29
CA ILE A 92 -14.94 -33.29 7.63
C ILE A 92 -16.43 -33.53 7.87
N LYS A 93 -17.29 -32.59 7.47
CA LYS A 93 -18.74 -32.74 7.57
C LYS A 93 -19.25 -33.90 6.71
N ALA A 94 -18.73 -34.07 5.50
CA ALA A 94 -19.05 -35.22 4.67
C ALA A 94 -18.67 -36.56 5.33
N LEU A 95 -17.50 -36.63 5.97
CA LEU A 95 -17.08 -37.82 6.75
C LEU A 95 -18.02 -38.07 7.94
N ALA A 96 -18.48 -37.02 8.62
CA ALA A 96 -19.43 -37.15 9.73
C ALA A 96 -20.77 -37.71 9.27
N VAL A 97 -21.33 -37.20 8.17
CA VAL A 97 -22.57 -37.73 7.57
C VAL A 97 -22.40 -39.18 7.13
N GLN A 98 -21.26 -39.52 6.51
CA GLN A 98 -20.97 -40.90 6.10
C GLN A 98 -20.81 -41.84 7.32
N GLY A 99 -20.13 -41.40 8.37
CA GLY A 99 -19.90 -42.17 9.59
C GLY A 99 -21.15 -42.37 10.45
N ALA A 100 -22.08 -41.40 10.42
CA ALA A 100 -23.38 -41.47 11.07
C ALA A 100 -24.31 -42.52 10.43
N ASN A 101 -24.01 -42.97 9.20
CA ASN A 101 -24.83 -43.98 8.53
C ASN A 101 -24.77 -45.32 9.29
N GLY A 102 -25.94 -45.78 9.74
CA GLY A 102 -26.09 -47.01 10.53
C GLY A 102 -25.70 -48.29 9.77
N SER A 103 -25.66 -48.26 8.44
CA SER A 103 -25.22 -49.40 7.62
C SER A 103 -23.70 -49.51 7.45
N GLN A 104 -22.95 -48.48 7.84
CA GLN A 104 -21.48 -48.52 7.82
C GLN A 104 -20.98 -49.48 8.91
N ASP A 105 -19.99 -50.31 8.58
CA ASP A 105 -19.38 -51.22 9.53
C ASP A 105 -18.25 -50.56 10.35
N ALA A 106 -17.75 -51.27 11.36
CA ALA A 106 -16.71 -50.76 12.25
C ALA A 106 -15.38 -50.51 11.51
N ALA A 107 -15.03 -51.38 10.55
CA ALA A 107 -13.82 -51.23 9.74
C ALA A 107 -13.90 -49.98 8.84
N GLY A 108 -15.06 -49.74 8.22
CA GLY A 108 -15.33 -48.54 7.45
C GLY A 108 -15.24 -47.28 8.29
N ARG A 109 -15.81 -47.26 9.51
CA ARG A 109 -15.68 -46.12 10.43
C ARG A 109 -14.24 -45.88 10.89
N GLN A 110 -13.44 -46.94 11.07
CA GLN A 110 -12.01 -46.79 11.38
C GLN A 110 -11.24 -46.10 10.24
N SER A 111 -11.54 -46.44 8.98
CA SER A 111 -10.96 -45.76 7.82
C SER A 111 -11.35 -44.28 7.76
N LEU A 112 -12.61 -43.94 8.08
CA LEU A 112 -13.04 -42.54 8.17
C LEU A 112 -12.34 -41.79 9.31
N ALA A 113 -12.06 -42.46 10.44
CA ALA A 113 -11.30 -41.86 11.55
C ALA A 113 -9.86 -41.50 11.13
N GLN A 114 -9.21 -42.34 10.30
CA GLN A 114 -7.90 -42.03 9.72
C GLN A 114 -7.97 -40.81 8.81
N SER A 115 -8.99 -40.72 7.95
CA SER A 115 -9.22 -39.53 7.11
C SER A 115 -9.45 -38.28 7.96
N ALA A 116 -10.27 -38.35 9.02
CA ALA A 116 -10.50 -37.24 9.94
C ALA A 116 -9.21 -36.79 10.64
N THR A 117 -8.32 -37.72 10.96
CA THR A 117 -6.99 -37.42 11.55
C THR A 117 -6.11 -36.64 10.57
N SER A 118 -6.07 -37.05 9.30
CA SER A 118 -5.33 -36.33 8.26
C SER A 118 -5.88 -34.93 8.02
N LEU A 119 -7.21 -34.77 7.97
CA LEU A 119 -7.85 -33.46 7.81
C LEU A 119 -7.64 -32.55 9.03
N LEU A 120 -7.59 -33.11 10.25
CA LEU A 120 -7.20 -32.37 11.44
C LEU A 120 -5.77 -31.82 11.32
N GLY A 121 -4.82 -32.64 10.85
CA GLY A 121 -3.45 -32.20 10.57
C GLY A 121 -3.41 -31.04 9.57
N GLN A 122 -4.15 -31.16 8.46
CA GLN A 122 -4.28 -30.09 7.47
C GLN A 122 -4.85 -28.80 8.06
N LEU A 123 -5.87 -28.86 8.93
CA LEU A 123 -6.38 -27.67 9.62
C LEU A 123 -5.34 -27.02 10.52
N VAL A 124 -4.53 -27.81 11.23
CA VAL A 124 -3.44 -27.28 12.07
C VAL A 124 -2.38 -26.61 11.22
N ASP A 125 -1.99 -27.21 10.09
CA ASP A 125 -1.04 -26.64 9.15
C ASP A 125 -1.55 -25.32 8.55
N LEU A 126 -2.83 -25.27 8.16
CA LEU A 126 -3.48 -24.05 7.69
C LEU A 126 -3.54 -22.98 8.80
N GLY A 127 -3.84 -23.37 10.04
CA GLY A 127 -3.78 -22.47 11.20
C GLY A 127 -2.37 -21.90 11.44
N ASN A 128 -1.34 -22.61 10.97
CA ASN A 128 0.06 -22.21 11.03
C ASN A 128 0.58 -21.60 9.70
N THR A 129 -0.32 -21.09 8.84
CA THR A 129 0.10 -20.43 7.59
C THR A 129 1.04 -19.26 7.85
N VAL A 130 2.09 -19.17 7.02
CA VAL A 130 3.12 -18.13 7.09
C VAL A 130 3.05 -17.24 5.87
N HIS A 131 3.12 -15.93 6.09
CA HIS A 131 3.29 -14.91 5.06
C HIS A 131 4.44 -13.99 5.47
N ASP A 132 5.41 -13.76 4.57
CA ASP A 132 6.62 -12.96 4.85
C ASP A 132 7.35 -13.34 6.15
N GLY A 133 7.43 -14.65 6.43
CA GLY A 133 8.09 -15.17 7.63
C GLY A 133 7.33 -14.94 8.94
N ARG A 134 6.06 -14.52 8.86
CA ARG A 134 5.18 -14.27 10.01
C ARG A 134 3.96 -15.18 9.99
N TYR A 135 3.63 -15.77 11.13
CA TYR A 135 2.38 -16.53 11.27
C TYR A 135 1.17 -15.61 11.25
N ILE A 136 0.27 -15.83 10.28
CA ILE A 136 -0.81 -14.87 10.01
C ILE A 136 -1.94 -14.92 11.05
N PHE A 137 -2.11 -16.06 11.72
CA PHE A 137 -3.14 -16.29 12.75
C PHE A 137 -2.61 -16.20 14.19
N ALA A 138 -1.40 -15.72 14.41
CA ALA A 138 -0.77 -15.66 15.75
C ALA A 138 -1.02 -14.36 16.54
N GLY A 139 -1.86 -13.46 16.02
CA GLY A 139 -2.01 -12.11 16.57
C GLY A 139 -0.75 -11.28 16.29
N THR A 140 -0.15 -10.69 17.32
CA THR A 140 1.16 -10.01 17.23
C THR A 140 2.34 -10.94 17.55
N ALA A 141 2.10 -12.14 18.08
CA ALA A 141 3.11 -13.16 18.39
C ALA A 141 3.57 -13.94 17.14
N THR A 142 3.95 -13.21 16.08
CA THR A 142 4.16 -13.75 14.73
C THR A 142 5.41 -14.62 14.54
N GLY A 143 6.29 -14.72 15.54
CA GLY A 143 7.56 -15.45 15.45
C GLY A 143 7.50 -16.93 15.83
N THR A 144 6.37 -17.40 16.35
CA THR A 144 6.18 -18.78 16.83
C THR A 144 4.90 -19.38 16.27
N PRO A 145 4.86 -20.69 15.96
CA PRO A 145 3.65 -21.34 15.48
C PRO A 145 2.49 -21.15 16.48
N PRO A 146 1.33 -20.62 16.05
CA PRO A 146 0.21 -20.38 16.95
C PRO A 146 -0.51 -21.65 17.35
N PHE A 147 -0.50 -22.72 16.55
CA PHE A 147 -1.20 -23.96 16.86
C PHE A 147 -0.25 -25.13 16.99
N ALA A 148 -0.40 -25.90 18.07
CA ALA A 148 0.34 -27.13 18.29
C ALA A 148 -0.63 -28.27 18.64
N LEU A 149 -0.51 -29.39 17.93
CA LEU A 149 -1.20 -30.62 18.27
C LEU A 149 -0.42 -31.32 19.39
N SER A 150 -1.13 -31.72 20.44
CA SER A 150 -0.59 -32.55 21.53
C SER A 150 -0.01 -33.87 21.00
N SER A 151 0.98 -34.43 21.70
CA SER A 151 1.66 -35.66 21.28
C SER A 151 0.75 -36.89 21.22
N ASP A 152 -0.35 -36.88 21.97
CA ASP A 152 -1.40 -37.91 21.95
C ASP A 152 -2.53 -37.60 20.96
N GLY A 153 -2.48 -36.44 20.29
CA GLY A 153 -3.49 -35.98 19.35
C GLY A 153 -4.84 -35.64 19.98
N SER A 154 -4.91 -35.48 21.31
CA SER A 154 -6.17 -35.28 22.04
C SER A 154 -6.66 -33.82 22.06
N ALA A 155 -5.74 -32.88 21.83
CA ALA A 155 -6.02 -31.45 21.88
C ALA A 155 -5.07 -30.64 20.97
N VAL A 156 -5.56 -29.48 20.53
CA VAL A 156 -4.76 -28.43 19.88
C VAL A 156 -4.71 -27.21 20.81
N THR A 157 -3.51 -26.73 21.09
CA THR A 157 -3.27 -25.56 21.94
C THR A 157 -2.98 -24.33 21.09
N TYR A 158 -3.47 -23.16 21.53
CA TYR A 158 -3.14 -21.87 20.92
C TYR A 158 -2.04 -21.16 21.73
N ALA A 159 -0.94 -20.80 21.07
CA ALA A 159 0.21 -20.10 21.62
C ALA A 159 0.40 -18.68 21.05
N GLY A 160 -0.58 -18.18 20.29
CA GLY A 160 -0.62 -16.78 19.84
C GLY A 160 -1.25 -15.84 20.89
N ASN A 161 -1.46 -14.58 20.51
CA ASN A 161 -2.21 -13.62 21.33
C ASN A 161 -3.44 -13.08 20.60
N LEU A 162 -4.24 -12.29 21.32
CA LEU A 162 -5.50 -11.72 20.81
C LEU A 162 -5.30 -10.30 20.23
N ASP A 163 -4.07 -9.79 20.24
CA ASP A 163 -3.78 -8.43 19.84
C ASP A 163 -3.87 -8.27 18.33
N SER A 164 -4.47 -7.18 17.90
CA SER A 164 -4.48 -6.77 16.50
C SER A 164 -3.38 -5.75 16.24
N PHE A 165 -2.73 -5.85 15.07
CA PHE A 165 -1.94 -4.75 14.54
C PHE A 165 -2.74 -4.04 13.46
N SER A 166 -2.77 -2.72 13.55
CA SER A 166 -3.46 -1.86 12.60
C SER A 166 -2.45 -1.14 11.73
N VAL A 167 -2.78 -1.01 10.46
CA VAL A 167 -1.97 -0.26 9.49
C VAL A 167 -2.66 1.06 9.21
N GLN A 168 -1.88 2.14 9.20
CA GLN A 168 -2.38 3.46 8.87
C GLN A 168 -2.57 3.59 7.35
N VAL A 169 -3.80 3.87 6.95
CA VAL A 169 -4.24 3.99 5.55
C VAL A 169 -4.78 5.39 5.23
N GLY A 170 -4.46 6.35 6.09
CA GLY A 170 -4.81 7.76 5.94
C GLY A 170 -4.48 8.58 7.19
N PRO A 171 -4.69 9.90 7.16
CA PRO A 171 -4.28 10.81 8.24
C PRO A 171 -4.88 10.46 9.61
N SER A 172 -6.12 9.95 9.63
CA SER A 172 -6.84 9.57 10.86
C SER A 172 -7.53 8.22 10.72
N THR A 173 -7.09 7.39 9.77
CA THR A 173 -7.73 6.10 9.46
C THR A 173 -6.71 4.99 9.57
N SER A 174 -6.99 4.05 10.47
CA SER A 174 -6.24 2.81 10.61
C SER A 174 -7.17 1.62 10.40
N VAL A 175 -6.66 0.58 9.79
CA VAL A 175 -7.39 -0.67 9.54
C VAL A 175 -6.66 -1.81 10.24
N PRO A 176 -7.34 -2.61 11.09
CA PRO A 176 -6.77 -3.84 11.60
C PRO A 176 -6.58 -4.82 10.44
N VAL A 177 -5.40 -5.40 10.33
CA VAL A 177 -5.03 -6.24 9.18
C VAL A 177 -4.94 -7.72 9.52
N ASN A 178 -4.68 -8.05 10.78
CA ASN A 178 -4.59 -9.43 11.23
C ASN A 178 -5.89 -9.96 11.80
N GLN A 179 -6.06 -11.28 11.64
CA GLN A 179 -7.07 -12.06 12.33
C GLN A 179 -6.40 -12.86 13.45
N ASN A 180 -6.98 -12.84 14.65
CA ASN A 180 -6.49 -13.72 15.71
C ASN A 180 -7.01 -15.15 15.46
N GLY A 181 -6.12 -16.13 15.53
CA GLY A 181 -6.47 -17.54 15.31
C GLY A 181 -7.41 -18.07 16.39
N PHE A 182 -7.43 -17.44 17.57
CA PHE A 182 -8.33 -17.80 18.65
C PHE A 182 -9.80 -17.59 18.29
N SER A 183 -10.19 -16.43 17.76
CA SER A 183 -11.59 -16.18 17.35
C SER A 183 -12.00 -17.04 16.16
N LEU A 184 -11.03 -17.36 15.29
CA LEU A 184 -11.23 -18.22 14.13
C LEU A 184 -11.50 -19.68 14.53
N PHE A 185 -10.69 -20.24 15.44
CA PHE A 185 -10.72 -21.68 15.76
C PHE A 185 -11.23 -22.05 17.15
N MET A 186 -11.14 -21.16 18.12
CA MET A 186 -11.44 -21.41 19.54
C MET A 186 -12.49 -20.45 20.11
N GLY A 187 -13.29 -19.81 19.25
CA GLY A 187 -14.32 -18.85 19.63
C GLY A 187 -15.53 -19.47 20.33
N THR A 188 -16.71 -19.37 19.72
CA THR A 188 -17.96 -19.93 20.28
C THR A 188 -17.88 -21.46 20.36
N THR A 189 -17.33 -22.07 19.30
CA THR A 189 -17.06 -23.51 19.24
C THR A 189 -15.59 -23.71 18.93
N ASN A 190 -14.96 -24.66 19.63
CA ASN A 190 -13.59 -25.07 19.32
C ASN A 190 -13.59 -26.03 18.14
N VAL A 191 -13.22 -25.50 16.97
CA VAL A 191 -13.17 -26.22 15.70
C VAL A 191 -12.31 -27.48 15.83
N PHE A 192 -11.10 -27.37 16.39
CA PHE A 192 -10.20 -28.52 16.55
C PHE A 192 -10.81 -29.58 17.47
N ALA A 193 -11.43 -29.17 18.58
CA ALA A 193 -12.08 -30.10 19.50
C ALA A 193 -13.23 -30.85 18.83
N SER A 194 -14.06 -30.19 18.02
CA SER A 194 -15.16 -30.84 17.29
C SER A 194 -14.65 -31.91 16.32
N VAL A 195 -13.55 -31.63 15.61
CA VAL A 195 -12.92 -32.59 14.69
C VAL A 195 -12.30 -33.77 15.45
N ILE A 196 -11.64 -33.51 16.59
CA ILE A 196 -11.09 -34.54 17.47
C ILE A 196 -12.20 -35.44 18.01
N GLN A 197 -13.30 -34.85 18.49
CA GLN A 197 -14.45 -35.60 18.99
C GLN A 197 -15.10 -36.46 17.90
N LEU A 198 -15.14 -35.97 16.65
CA LEU A 198 -15.60 -36.76 15.51
C LEU A 198 -14.69 -37.97 15.28
N ARG A 199 -13.36 -37.76 15.22
CA ARG A 199 -12.38 -38.84 15.06
C ARG A 199 -12.55 -39.90 16.16
N ASP A 200 -12.70 -39.48 17.40
CA ASP A 200 -12.83 -40.38 18.55
C ASP A 200 -14.15 -41.15 18.50
N ALA A 201 -15.26 -40.49 18.10
CA ALA A 201 -16.56 -41.16 17.92
C ALA A 201 -16.55 -42.17 16.76
N LEU A 202 -15.84 -41.86 15.66
CA LEU A 202 -15.61 -42.78 14.55
C LEU A 202 -14.80 -44.01 15.00
N THR A 203 -13.73 -43.79 15.76
CA THR A 203 -12.88 -44.86 16.32
C THR A 203 -13.64 -45.74 17.31
N ALA A 204 -14.52 -45.14 18.12
CA ALA A 204 -15.37 -45.85 19.07
C ALA A 204 -16.57 -46.56 18.42
N ASN A 205 -16.78 -46.41 17.11
CA ASN A 205 -17.92 -46.98 16.37
C ASN A 205 -19.29 -46.56 16.97
N ASP A 206 -19.43 -45.29 17.35
CA ASP A 206 -20.64 -44.73 17.98
C ASP A 206 -21.41 -43.78 17.03
N PRO A 207 -22.36 -44.28 16.21
CA PRO A 207 -23.12 -43.46 15.27
C PRO A 207 -24.04 -42.44 15.95
N GLY A 208 -24.50 -42.70 17.18
CA GLY A 208 -25.32 -41.76 17.93
C GLY A 208 -24.53 -40.51 18.30
N ARG A 209 -23.31 -40.69 18.79
CA ARG A 209 -22.39 -39.58 19.09
C ARG A 209 -21.98 -38.82 17.83
N ILE A 210 -21.69 -39.52 16.71
CA ILE A 210 -21.35 -38.87 15.44
C ILE A 210 -22.48 -37.94 14.97
N THR A 211 -23.73 -38.41 15.05
CA THR A 211 -24.91 -37.62 14.63
C THR A 211 -25.04 -36.32 15.43
N GLY A 212 -24.80 -36.37 16.74
CA GLY A 212 -24.83 -35.18 17.60
C GLY A 212 -23.75 -34.14 17.26
N LEU A 213 -22.58 -34.60 16.80
CA LEU A 213 -21.45 -33.72 16.47
C LEU A 213 -21.62 -32.96 15.14
N ILE A 214 -22.56 -33.35 14.28
CA ILE A 214 -22.78 -32.67 12.99
C ILE A 214 -23.15 -31.20 13.23
N THR A 215 -24.00 -30.91 14.23
CA THR A 215 -24.38 -29.53 14.57
C THR A 215 -23.21 -28.71 15.10
N ASP A 216 -22.31 -29.32 15.87
CA ASP A 216 -21.09 -28.66 16.36
C ASP A 216 -20.13 -28.36 15.21
N LEU A 217 -20.00 -29.27 14.24
CA LEU A 217 -19.20 -29.08 13.03
C LEU A 217 -19.80 -27.99 12.12
N ASP A 218 -21.13 -27.92 11.99
CA ASP A 218 -21.81 -26.84 11.28
C ASP A 218 -21.54 -25.47 11.92
N THR A 219 -21.59 -25.41 13.25
CA THR A 219 -21.30 -24.18 14.00
C THR A 219 -19.84 -23.78 13.85
N ALA A 220 -18.91 -24.75 13.94
CA ALA A 220 -17.49 -24.56 13.71
C ALA A 220 -17.19 -24.06 12.29
N HIS A 221 -17.82 -24.63 11.27
CA HIS A 221 -17.68 -24.20 9.88
C HIS A 221 -18.25 -22.79 9.66
N GLY A 222 -19.41 -22.50 10.25
CA GLY A 222 -20.01 -21.16 10.23
C GLY A 222 -19.13 -20.09 10.86
N GLN A 223 -18.40 -20.41 11.94
CA GLN A 223 -17.44 -19.51 12.57
C GLN A 223 -16.31 -19.10 11.61
N VAL A 224 -15.71 -20.07 10.90
CA VAL A 224 -14.67 -19.80 9.89
C VAL A 224 -15.21 -18.89 8.79
N ASN A 225 -16.38 -19.21 8.25
CA ASN A 225 -17.01 -18.43 7.19
C ASN A 225 -17.37 -16.99 7.64
N ASN A 226 -17.77 -16.81 8.90
CA ASN A 226 -18.06 -15.48 9.46
C ASN A 226 -16.79 -14.61 9.57
N VAL A 227 -15.67 -15.18 10.01
CA VAL A 227 -14.39 -14.45 10.06
C VAL A 227 -13.89 -14.13 8.66
N GLN A 228 -14.03 -15.07 7.72
CA GLN A 228 -13.71 -14.84 6.31
C GLN A 228 -14.57 -13.72 5.70
N GLY A 229 -15.88 -13.72 5.96
CA GLY A 229 -16.78 -12.65 5.51
C GLY A 229 -16.42 -11.28 6.10
N ALA A 230 -15.99 -11.23 7.36
CA ALA A 230 -15.50 -10.00 7.98
C ALA A 230 -14.19 -9.50 7.33
N LEU A 231 -13.28 -10.42 6.96
CA LEU A 231 -12.06 -10.08 6.22
C LEU A 231 -12.38 -9.48 4.85
N GLY A 232 -13.29 -10.10 4.08
CA GLY A 232 -13.69 -9.56 2.77
C GLY A 232 -14.28 -8.15 2.86
N GLY A 233 -15.01 -7.84 3.94
CA GLY A 233 -15.45 -6.47 4.23
C GLY A 233 -14.29 -5.48 4.48
N GLN A 234 -13.21 -5.93 5.10
CA GLN A 234 -12.01 -5.12 5.32
C GLN A 234 -11.21 -4.92 4.03
N GLU A 235 -11.07 -5.96 3.21
CA GLU A 235 -10.43 -5.90 1.89
C GLU A 235 -11.14 -4.88 0.98
N GLN A 236 -12.48 -4.91 0.94
CA GLN A 236 -13.26 -3.92 0.18
C GLN A 236 -13.03 -2.49 0.68
N ARG A 237 -12.90 -2.29 2.00
CA ARG A 237 -12.57 -0.96 2.56
C ARG A 237 -11.17 -0.51 2.16
N LEU A 238 -10.19 -1.41 2.15
CA LEU A 238 -8.83 -1.10 1.69
C LEU A 238 -8.81 -0.75 0.20
N GLN A 239 -9.55 -1.48 -0.64
CA GLN A 239 -9.64 -1.20 -2.07
C GLN A 239 -10.24 0.20 -2.34
N LEU A 240 -11.30 0.57 -1.61
CA LEU A 240 -11.89 1.90 -1.72
C LEU A 240 -10.90 3.00 -1.27
N ALA A 241 -10.17 2.76 -0.17
CA ALA A 241 -9.14 3.69 0.29
C ALA A 241 -7.99 3.82 -0.73
N GLN A 242 -7.55 2.72 -1.34
CA GLN A 242 -6.52 2.71 -2.38
C GLN A 242 -6.92 3.55 -3.58
N ASN A 243 -8.17 3.40 -4.06
CA ASN A 243 -8.70 4.16 -5.20
C ASN A 243 -8.76 5.66 -4.89
N GLN A 244 -9.21 6.02 -3.69
CA GLN A 244 -9.27 7.41 -3.24
C GLN A 244 -7.88 8.03 -3.11
N LEU A 245 -6.92 7.32 -2.51
CA LEU A 245 -5.54 7.79 -2.34
C LEU A 245 -4.81 7.90 -3.67
N THR A 246 -5.04 6.96 -4.60
CA THR A 246 -4.48 7.03 -5.97
C THR A 246 -4.98 8.28 -6.69
N THR A 247 -6.29 8.56 -6.64
CA THR A 247 -6.88 9.78 -7.19
C THR A 247 -6.28 11.03 -6.53
N THR A 248 -6.14 11.02 -5.21
CA THR A 248 -5.55 12.13 -4.44
C THR A 248 -4.09 12.36 -4.85
N LYS A 249 -3.29 11.30 -5.02
CA LYS A 249 -1.89 11.37 -5.45
C LYS A 249 -1.77 11.97 -6.86
N THR A 250 -2.63 11.57 -7.79
CA THR A 250 -2.66 12.15 -9.15
C THR A 250 -3.00 13.63 -9.11
N ASN A 251 -4.06 14.02 -8.39
CA ASN A 251 -4.45 15.43 -8.26
C ASN A 251 -3.34 16.29 -7.64
N LEU A 252 -2.64 15.77 -6.61
CA LEU A 252 -1.49 16.46 -6.02
C LEU A 252 -0.32 16.57 -7.00
N GLY A 253 -0.09 15.55 -7.83
CA GLY A 253 0.88 15.57 -8.93
C GLY A 253 0.56 16.66 -9.96
N ASP A 254 -0.70 16.77 -10.38
CA ASP A 254 -1.15 17.80 -11.32
C ASP A 254 -1.01 19.20 -10.73
N LEU A 255 -1.37 19.38 -9.46
CA LEU A 255 -1.21 20.66 -8.75
C LEU A 255 0.27 21.03 -8.58
N LEU A 256 1.13 20.05 -8.33
CA LEU A 256 2.58 20.25 -8.25
C LEU A 256 3.12 20.68 -9.63
N SER A 257 2.79 19.94 -10.68
CA SER A 257 3.18 20.23 -12.07
C SER A 257 2.78 21.65 -12.48
N ARG A 258 1.52 22.04 -12.27
CA ARG A 258 1.04 23.42 -12.55
C ARG A 258 1.78 24.50 -11.77
N THR A 259 2.37 24.16 -10.62
CA THR A 259 3.07 25.12 -9.77
C THR A 259 4.54 25.25 -10.17
N GLU A 260 5.21 24.13 -10.49
CA GLU A 260 6.67 24.07 -10.62
C GLU A 260 7.20 23.75 -12.01
N ASP A 261 6.41 23.14 -12.90
CA ASP A 261 6.89 22.72 -14.21
C ASP A 261 7.01 23.91 -15.17
N VAL A 262 7.96 23.80 -16.09
CA VAL A 262 8.23 24.83 -17.09
C VAL A 262 7.24 24.75 -18.27
N ASP A 263 6.76 25.91 -18.72
CA ASP A 263 6.10 26.04 -20.04
C ASP A 263 7.19 26.14 -21.11
N PHE A 264 7.58 24.98 -21.66
CA PHE A 264 8.63 24.90 -22.68
C PHE A 264 8.39 25.84 -23.87
N PRO A 265 7.21 25.87 -24.53
CA PRO A 265 6.94 26.83 -25.59
C PRO A 265 7.18 28.29 -25.19
N ALA A 266 6.66 28.72 -24.03
CA ALA A 266 6.82 30.10 -23.58
C ALA A 266 8.28 30.44 -23.25
N VAL A 267 8.99 29.55 -22.57
CA VAL A 267 10.40 29.77 -22.17
C VAL A 267 11.33 29.75 -23.37
N ILE A 268 11.12 28.84 -24.34
CA ILE A 268 11.91 28.81 -25.59
C ILE A 268 11.71 30.12 -26.37
N SER A 269 10.46 30.60 -26.48
CA SER A 269 10.17 31.86 -27.15
C SER A 269 10.86 33.05 -26.47
N GLN A 270 10.75 33.15 -25.14
CA GLN A 270 11.40 34.20 -24.35
C GLN A 270 12.93 34.12 -24.42
N MET A 271 13.50 32.91 -24.40
CA MET A 271 14.93 32.70 -24.56
C MET A 271 15.40 33.20 -25.93
N GLN A 272 14.68 32.89 -27.01
CA GLN A 272 15.03 33.36 -28.36
C GLN A 272 14.96 34.89 -28.47
N LEU A 273 13.94 35.51 -27.87
CA LEU A 273 13.83 36.96 -27.80
C LEU A 273 15.00 37.57 -27.03
N ALA A 274 15.38 36.98 -25.89
CA ALA A 274 16.51 37.44 -25.08
C ALA A 274 17.85 37.29 -25.81
N GLN A 275 18.08 36.19 -26.55
CA GLN A 275 19.27 36.02 -27.39
C GLN A 275 19.35 37.10 -28.48
N THR A 276 18.22 37.36 -29.15
CA THR A 276 18.11 38.39 -30.19
C THR A 276 18.36 39.79 -29.61
N ALA A 277 17.77 40.10 -28.44
CA ALA A 277 17.97 41.36 -27.74
C ALA A 277 19.43 41.57 -27.30
N LEU A 278 20.08 40.53 -26.78
CA LEU A 278 21.50 40.59 -26.41
C LEU A 278 22.38 40.88 -27.65
N GLN A 279 22.13 40.20 -28.76
CA GLN A 279 22.88 40.42 -30.00
C GLN A 279 22.69 41.87 -30.52
N ALA A 280 21.46 42.38 -30.49
CA ALA A 280 21.17 43.76 -30.85
C ALA A 280 21.83 44.77 -29.89
N GLY A 281 21.79 44.51 -28.57
CA GLY A 281 22.43 45.33 -27.53
C GLY A 281 23.94 45.39 -27.67
N LEU A 282 24.59 44.28 -28.00
CA LEU A 282 26.03 44.22 -28.30
C LEU A 282 26.38 45.02 -29.56
N GLN A 283 25.57 44.92 -30.63
CA GLN A 283 25.76 45.71 -31.85
C GLN A 283 25.56 47.21 -31.61
N ALA A 284 24.55 47.59 -30.82
CA ALA A 284 24.30 48.97 -30.43
C ALA A 284 25.44 49.52 -29.56
N GLY A 285 25.90 48.76 -28.57
CA GLY A 285 27.05 49.07 -27.75
C GLY A 285 28.33 49.26 -28.57
N ALA A 286 28.57 48.39 -29.55
CA ALA A 286 29.69 48.51 -30.47
C ALA A 286 29.62 49.79 -31.33
N LYS A 287 28.41 50.26 -31.71
CA LYS A 287 28.22 51.52 -32.44
C LYS A 287 28.40 52.76 -31.55
N VAL A 288 27.97 52.70 -30.29
CA VAL A 288 28.11 53.80 -29.31
C VAL A 288 29.54 53.92 -28.78
N MET A 289 30.28 52.81 -28.69
CA MET A 289 31.69 52.78 -28.29
C MET A 289 32.67 53.05 -29.43
N LYS A 290 32.22 53.17 -30.69
CA LYS A 290 33.07 53.72 -31.76
C LYS A 290 33.43 55.16 -31.39
N PRO A 291 34.71 55.55 -31.42
CA PRO A 291 35.15 56.84 -30.88
C PRO A 291 34.61 57.99 -31.73
N THR A 292 33.58 58.69 -31.24
CA THR A 292 33.13 59.98 -31.79
C THR A 292 34.11 61.13 -31.52
N LEU A 293 35.27 60.83 -30.92
CA LEU A 293 36.38 61.76 -30.74
C LEU A 293 37.35 61.82 -31.93
N MET A 294 37.29 60.89 -32.89
CA MET A 294 38.13 60.91 -34.11
C MET A 294 37.43 61.49 -35.35
N ASP A 295 36.17 61.94 -35.24
CA ASP A 295 35.45 62.69 -36.28
C ASP A 295 35.45 64.21 -36.02
N TYR A 296 36.13 64.68 -34.95
CA TYR A 296 36.24 66.11 -34.60
C TYR A 296 37.69 66.65 -34.57
N LEU A 297 38.67 65.87 -35.02
CA LEU A 297 40.03 66.33 -35.32
C LEU A 297 40.31 66.12 -36.80
#